data_AF-A0A4U7F1I3-F1
#
_entry.id   AF-A0A4U7F1I3-F1
#
_cell.length_a   1.000
_cell.length_b   1.000
_cell.length_c   1.000
_cell.angle_alpha   90.00
_cell.angle_beta   90.00
_cell.angle_gamma   90.00
#
_symmetry.space_group_name_H-M   'P 1'
#
loop_
_entity.id
_entity.type
_entity.pdbx_description
1 polymer ?
#
loop_
_entity_poly.entity_id
_entity_poly.type
_entity_poly.pdbx_seq_one_letter_code
_entity_poly.pdbx_strand_id
1 'polypeptide(L)'
;MSTSLSSTVQRTFLQYQHLLVFLAPVAFVVGVYAFAPIPADAGVGYWTEYWWLFVAFVTGATIVNTVGISGSALFVPFLIFVFPLVAYPLEPETLVKIGLISESFGLSSSALAFIQYGLVDRRLSLSLVLGGVPFVIGGALLSFVVPEAVFHALLAVALLAASYLLFKIDLAHGEPGGGGGGSGAADATATDGGTPRELPDDANKLGPAGVDTDDAGTVTRVDRDGDDYVYSRGGYLERFANYSIGGVFQGLAGFGIGELGIISMLRTKVPVRVA
;
A
#
# COMPACT_ATOMS: atom_id res chain seq x y z
N MET A 1 21.78 -28.30 -11.20
CA MET A 1 20.64 -27.37 -11.27
C MET A 1 21.16 -26.01 -11.73
N SER A 2 20.77 -25.51 -12.90
CA SER A 2 21.24 -24.21 -13.38
C SER A 2 20.29 -23.12 -12.88
N THR A 3 20.70 -22.36 -11.88
CA THR A 3 20.04 -21.13 -11.48
C THR A 3 20.06 -20.18 -12.69
N SER A 4 18.90 -19.76 -13.18
CA SER A 4 18.84 -18.84 -14.32
C SER A 4 19.42 -17.49 -13.91
N LEU A 5 20.15 -16.79 -14.79
CA LEU A 5 20.70 -15.46 -14.50
C LEU A 5 19.66 -14.48 -13.92
N SER A 6 18.40 -14.61 -14.37
CA SER A 6 17.24 -13.86 -13.86
C SER A 6 16.98 -14.08 -12.36
N SER A 7 17.09 -15.33 -11.88
CA SER A 7 16.90 -15.67 -10.46
C SER A 7 17.99 -15.06 -9.56
N THR A 8 19.24 -15.07 -10.01
CA THR A 8 20.36 -14.47 -9.27
C THR A 8 20.23 -12.95 -9.21
N VAL A 9 19.90 -12.31 -10.33
CA VAL A 9 19.68 -10.85 -10.38
C VAL A 9 18.50 -10.44 -9.49
N GLN A 10 17.39 -11.17 -9.57
CA GLN A 10 16.22 -10.91 -8.72
C GLN A 10 16.56 -11.06 -7.23
N ARG A 11 17.30 -12.10 -6.85
CA ARG A 11 17.71 -12.34 -5.47
C ARG A 11 18.63 -11.22 -4.95
N THR A 12 19.63 -10.83 -5.73
CA THR A 12 20.54 -9.72 -5.40
C THR A 12 19.78 -8.40 -5.28
N PHE A 13 18.85 -8.13 -6.19
CA PHE A 13 17.98 -6.94 -6.11
C PHE A 13 17.18 -6.91 -4.80
N LEU A 14 16.51 -8.01 -4.44
CA LEU A 14 15.74 -8.11 -3.21
C LEU A 14 16.61 -8.03 -1.95
N GLN A 15 17.87 -8.47 -2.01
CA GLN A 15 18.81 -8.35 -0.91
C GLN A 15 19.19 -6.88 -0.64
N TYR A 16 19.41 -6.09 -1.68
CA TYR A 16 19.84 -4.68 -1.60
C TYR A 16 18.70 -3.67 -1.77
N GLN A 17 17.44 -4.11 -1.80
CA GLN A 17 16.31 -3.23 -2.09
C GLN A 17 16.16 -2.06 -1.11
N HIS A 18 16.58 -2.23 0.16
CA HIS A 18 16.54 -1.18 1.17
C HIS A 18 17.37 0.04 0.75
N LEU A 19 18.48 -0.17 0.03
CA LEU A 19 19.28 0.91 -0.55
C LEU A 19 18.51 1.63 -1.65
N LEU A 20 17.81 0.89 -2.51
CA LEU A 20 17.01 1.48 -3.59
C LEU A 20 15.83 2.28 -3.04
N VAL A 21 15.13 1.74 -2.05
CA VAL A 21 14.02 2.42 -1.36
C VAL A 21 14.52 3.70 -0.69
N PHE A 22 15.66 3.64 -0.01
CA PHE A 22 16.26 4.82 0.63
C PHE A 22 16.75 5.87 -0.38
N LEU A 23 17.36 5.44 -1.49
CA LEU A 23 17.91 6.34 -2.50
C LEU A 23 16.85 6.92 -3.44
N ALA A 24 15.69 6.28 -3.60
CA ALA A 24 14.67 6.74 -4.54
C ALA A 24 14.15 8.16 -4.25
N PRO A 25 13.77 8.53 -2.99
CA PRO A 25 13.41 9.91 -2.67
C PRO A 25 14.56 10.90 -2.89
N VAL A 26 15.81 10.50 -2.57
CA VAL A 26 16.99 11.34 -2.78
C VAL A 26 17.21 11.61 -4.27
N ALA A 27 17.16 10.57 -5.09
CA ALA A 27 17.29 10.67 -6.53
C ALA A 27 16.16 11.52 -7.14
N PHE A 28 14.93 11.39 -6.63
CA PHE A 28 13.81 12.24 -7.02
C PHE A 28 14.07 13.71 -6.71
N VAL A 29 14.49 14.04 -5.48
CA VAL A 29 14.80 15.43 -5.09
C VAL A 29 15.94 16.00 -5.94
N VAL A 30 17.01 15.23 -6.18
CA VAL A 30 18.11 15.64 -7.06
C VAL A 30 17.62 15.87 -8.49
N GLY A 31 16.74 14.99 -9.00
CA GLY A 31 16.13 15.14 -10.32
C GLY A 31 15.28 16.40 -10.42
N VAL A 32 14.43 16.67 -9.42
CA VAL A 32 13.62 17.90 -9.36
C VAL A 32 14.54 19.13 -9.31
N TYR A 33 15.57 19.11 -8.47
CA TYR A 33 16.52 20.23 -8.38
C TYR A 33 17.26 20.51 -9.70
N ALA A 34 17.63 19.47 -10.44
CA ALA A 34 18.41 19.59 -11.67
C ALA A 34 17.56 19.89 -12.92
N PHE A 35 16.31 19.43 -12.97
CA PHE A 35 15.51 19.42 -14.20
C PHE A 35 14.16 20.14 -14.10
N ALA A 36 13.72 20.57 -12.91
CA ALA A 36 12.46 21.28 -12.79
C ALA A 36 12.52 22.64 -13.51
N PRO A 37 11.48 23.02 -14.28
CA PRO A 37 11.38 24.34 -14.86
C PRO A 37 11.06 25.35 -13.75
N ILE A 38 12.09 26.05 -13.27
CA ILE A 38 12.00 27.08 -12.24
C ILE A 38 12.15 28.48 -12.85
N PRO A 39 11.63 29.53 -12.18
CA PRO A 39 11.89 30.92 -12.57
C PRO A 39 13.40 31.21 -12.67
N ALA A 40 13.81 32.07 -13.62
CA ALA A 40 15.22 32.37 -13.88
C ALA A 40 15.93 33.05 -12.70
N ASP A 41 15.18 33.62 -11.77
CA ASP A 41 15.60 34.28 -10.55
C ASP A 41 15.44 33.40 -9.28
N ALA A 42 15.13 32.11 -9.45
CA ALA A 42 14.97 31.18 -8.35
C ALA A 42 16.30 30.96 -7.60
N GLY A 43 16.45 31.65 -6.47
CA GLY A 43 17.54 31.45 -5.51
C GLY A 43 17.24 30.37 -4.47
N VAL A 44 18.06 30.32 -3.41
CA VAL A 44 17.87 29.38 -2.28
C VAL A 44 16.49 29.53 -1.63
N GLY A 45 16.00 30.77 -1.53
CA GLY A 45 14.70 31.08 -0.93
C GLY A 45 13.54 30.31 -1.54
N TYR A 46 13.53 30.12 -2.87
CA TYR A 46 12.52 29.36 -3.59
C TYR A 46 12.42 27.91 -3.11
N TRP A 47 13.56 27.24 -2.93
CA TRP A 47 13.62 25.85 -2.48
C TRP A 47 13.28 25.69 -1.01
N THR A 48 13.59 26.70 -0.19
CA THR A 48 13.40 26.64 1.26
C THR A 48 12.09 27.26 1.73
N GLU A 49 11.30 27.87 0.85
CA GLU A 49 10.06 28.60 1.20
C GLU A 49 9.12 27.76 2.07
N TYR A 50 8.98 26.48 1.74
CA TYR A 50 8.10 25.52 2.42
C TYR A 50 8.85 24.50 3.28
N TRP A 51 10.06 24.81 3.76
CA TRP A 51 10.87 23.88 4.56
C TRP A 51 10.11 23.36 5.80
N TRP A 52 9.24 24.19 6.39
CA TRP A 52 8.45 23.85 7.58
C TRP A 52 7.45 22.71 7.33
N LEU A 53 7.03 22.48 6.08
CA LEU A 53 6.21 21.33 5.72
C LEU A 53 6.92 20.02 6.00
N PHE A 54 8.25 19.99 5.97
CA PHE A 54 9.03 18.80 6.30
C PHE A 54 8.66 18.25 7.68
N VAL A 55 8.54 19.12 8.70
CA VAL A 55 8.20 18.70 10.07
C VAL A 55 6.78 18.13 10.14
N ALA A 56 5.82 18.82 9.51
CA ALA A 56 4.44 18.37 9.46
C ALA A 56 4.30 17.02 8.73
N PHE A 57 4.97 16.88 7.58
CA PHE A 57 4.92 15.66 6.75
C PHE A 57 5.67 14.51 7.39
N VAL A 58 6.81 14.72 8.05
CA VAL A 58 7.51 13.66 8.80
C VAL A 58 6.65 13.17 9.97
N THR A 59 6.02 14.10 10.70
CA THR A 59 5.12 13.75 11.81
C THR A 59 3.91 12.96 11.31
N GLY A 60 3.23 13.48 10.27
CA GLY A 60 2.10 12.80 9.66
C GLY A 60 2.49 11.46 9.05
N ALA A 61 3.61 11.37 8.34
CA ALA A 61 4.14 10.12 7.77
C ALA A 61 4.42 9.08 8.87
N THR A 62 4.95 9.51 10.01
CA THR A 62 5.19 8.62 11.14
C THR A 62 3.86 8.06 11.67
N ILE A 63 2.84 8.90 11.84
CA ILE A 63 1.52 8.49 12.30
C ILE A 63 0.87 7.52 11.31
N VAL A 64 0.76 7.89 10.03
CA VAL A 64 0.05 7.08 9.03
C VAL A 64 0.74 5.74 8.78
N ASN A 65 2.08 5.70 8.78
CA ASN A 65 2.82 4.43 8.69
C ASN A 65 2.65 3.57 9.96
N THR A 66 2.47 4.18 11.13
CA THR A 66 2.23 3.43 12.39
C THR A 66 0.80 2.87 12.44
N VAL A 67 -0.18 3.62 11.97
CA VAL A 67 -1.60 3.19 11.96
C VAL A 67 -1.92 2.29 10.75
N GLY A 68 -1.03 2.26 9.75
CA GLY A 68 -1.22 1.45 8.53
C GLY A 68 -2.28 2.02 7.58
N ILE A 69 -2.49 3.35 7.58
CA ILE A 69 -3.40 4.04 6.66
C ILE A 69 -2.62 4.76 5.55
N SER A 70 -3.24 5.00 4.38
CA SER A 70 -2.61 5.78 3.31
C SER A 70 -2.29 7.20 3.79
N GLY A 71 -1.12 7.72 3.41
CA GLY A 71 -0.63 9.00 3.91
C GLY A 71 -1.46 10.20 3.43
N SER A 72 -2.03 10.08 2.23
CA SER A 72 -2.95 11.07 1.66
C SER A 72 -4.21 11.28 2.52
N ALA A 73 -4.65 10.26 3.28
CA ALA A 73 -5.80 10.37 4.19
C ALA A 73 -5.61 11.47 5.24
N LEU A 74 -4.35 11.74 5.62
CA LEU A 74 -3.98 12.76 6.60
C LEU A 74 -3.39 14.01 5.92
N PHE A 75 -2.58 13.85 4.87
CA PHE A 75 -1.93 14.97 4.19
C PHE A 75 -2.90 15.82 3.38
N VAL A 76 -3.88 15.22 2.68
CA VAL A 76 -4.83 15.99 1.87
C VAL A 76 -5.71 16.89 2.74
N PRO A 77 -6.32 16.42 3.85
CA PRO A 77 -7.02 17.30 4.78
C PRO A 77 -6.13 18.39 5.38
N PHE A 78 -4.87 18.07 5.74
CA PHE A 78 -3.92 19.07 6.21
C PHE A 78 -3.68 20.18 5.16
N LEU A 79 -3.49 19.80 3.91
CA LEU A 79 -3.27 20.75 2.82
C LEU A 79 -4.52 21.55 2.43
N ILE A 80 -5.73 21.03 2.67
CA ILE A 80 -6.98 21.75 2.44
C ILE A 80 -7.30 22.73 3.57
N PHE A 81 -7.12 22.32 4.82
CA PHE A 81 -7.61 23.08 5.98
C PHE A 81 -6.53 23.87 6.72
N VAL A 82 -5.28 23.39 6.76
CA VAL A 82 -4.21 23.98 7.56
C VAL A 82 -3.27 24.80 6.70
N PHE A 83 -2.82 24.25 5.57
CA PHE A 83 -1.89 24.95 4.67
C PHE A 83 -2.38 26.34 4.24
N PRO A 84 -3.65 26.55 3.86
CA PRO A 84 -4.11 27.86 3.40
C PRO A 84 -4.17 28.92 4.51
N LEU A 85 -4.15 28.51 5.78
CA LEU A 85 -4.13 29.45 6.92
C LEU A 85 -2.79 30.19 7.05
N VAL A 86 -1.72 29.61 6.50
CA VAL A 86 -0.33 30.13 6.61
C VAL A 86 0.32 30.40 5.26
N ALA A 87 -0.35 30.04 4.15
CA ALA A 87 0.12 30.24 2.79
C ALA A 87 -1.06 30.64 1.87
N TYR A 88 -1.49 29.75 0.98
CA TYR A 88 -2.54 30.00 0.00
C TYR A 88 -3.34 28.71 -0.28
N PRO A 89 -4.58 28.80 -0.79
CA PRO A 89 -5.36 27.61 -1.15
C PRO A 89 -4.72 26.87 -2.33
N LEU A 90 -4.59 25.55 -2.20
CA LEU A 90 -4.10 24.69 -3.28
C LEU A 90 -5.25 24.20 -4.14
N GLU A 91 -5.03 24.20 -5.46
CA GLU A 91 -5.98 23.63 -6.41
C GLU A 91 -6.07 22.09 -6.25
N PRO A 92 -7.24 21.48 -6.54
CA PRO A 92 -7.43 20.03 -6.46
C PRO A 92 -6.36 19.21 -7.19
N GLU A 93 -5.96 19.64 -8.38
CA GLU A 93 -4.92 18.96 -9.15
C GLU A 93 -3.55 18.96 -8.44
N THR A 94 -3.23 20.01 -7.67
CA THR A 94 -1.99 20.08 -6.90
C THR A 94 -2.03 19.15 -5.71
N LEU A 95 -3.17 19.09 -5.01
CA LEU A 95 -3.40 18.14 -3.92
C LEU A 95 -3.26 16.69 -4.38
N VAL A 96 -3.85 16.37 -5.53
CA VAL A 96 -3.74 15.04 -6.17
C VAL A 96 -2.31 14.72 -6.55
N LYS A 97 -1.58 15.65 -7.17
CA LYS A 97 -0.16 15.47 -7.52
C LYS A 97 0.68 15.15 -6.28
N ILE A 98 0.53 15.94 -5.21
CA ILE A 98 1.26 15.72 -3.95
C ILE A 98 0.91 14.35 -3.36
N GLY A 99 -0.38 14.00 -3.31
CA GLY A 99 -0.86 12.71 -2.81
C GLY A 99 -0.30 11.53 -3.59
N LEU A 100 -0.41 11.55 -4.92
CA LEU A 100 0.06 10.46 -5.79
C LEU A 100 1.58 10.29 -5.75
N ILE A 101 2.35 11.38 -5.68
CA ILE A 101 3.82 11.32 -5.54
C ILE A 101 4.18 10.68 -4.21
N SER A 102 3.60 11.14 -3.10
CA SER A 102 3.85 10.61 -1.75
C SER A 102 3.50 9.12 -1.66
N GLU A 103 2.32 8.73 -2.15
CA GLU A 103 1.87 7.35 -2.14
C GLU A 103 2.72 6.45 -3.03
N SER A 104 3.22 6.97 -4.16
CA SER A 104 4.10 6.19 -5.03
C SER A 104 5.37 5.75 -4.30
N PHE A 105 5.99 6.63 -3.50
CA PHE A 105 7.14 6.26 -2.69
C PHE A 105 6.75 5.37 -1.50
N GLY A 106 5.70 5.72 -0.77
CA GLY A 106 5.23 4.98 0.40
C GLY A 106 4.82 3.54 0.06
N LEU A 107 3.91 3.38 -0.90
CA LEU A 107 3.41 2.07 -1.32
C LEU A 107 4.48 1.22 -2.02
N SER A 108 5.38 1.84 -2.82
CA SER A 108 6.47 1.08 -3.45
C SER A 108 7.46 0.53 -2.43
N SER A 109 7.80 1.32 -1.40
CA SER A 109 8.64 0.89 -0.29
C SER A 109 8.05 -0.34 0.40
N SER A 110 6.77 -0.27 0.79
CA SER A 110 6.07 -1.37 1.45
C SER A 110 5.92 -2.58 0.54
N ALA A 111 5.56 -2.39 -0.73
CA ALA A 111 5.43 -3.47 -1.71
C ALA A 111 6.74 -4.24 -1.90
N LEU A 112 7.87 -3.54 -2.01
CA LEU A 112 9.19 -4.16 -2.09
C LEU A 112 9.51 -4.97 -0.83
N ALA A 113 9.20 -4.45 0.36
CA ALA A 113 9.34 -5.19 1.61
C ALA A 113 8.52 -6.49 1.58
N PHE A 114 7.22 -6.43 1.26
CA PHE A 114 6.36 -7.62 1.18
C PHE A 114 6.83 -8.64 0.15
N ILE A 115 7.36 -8.20 -0.99
CA ILE A 115 7.95 -9.11 -2.00
C ILE A 115 9.18 -9.82 -1.43
N GLN A 116 10.07 -9.10 -0.73
CA GLN A 116 11.26 -9.69 -0.11
C GLN A 116 10.91 -10.66 1.02
N TYR A 117 9.87 -10.39 1.80
CA TYR A 117 9.35 -11.33 2.81
C TYR A 117 8.62 -12.53 2.19
N GLY A 118 8.43 -12.57 0.88
CA GLY A 118 7.77 -13.68 0.20
C GLY A 118 6.25 -13.71 0.34
N LEU A 119 5.65 -12.65 0.89
CA LEU A 119 4.23 -12.54 1.22
C LEU A 119 3.32 -12.30 -0.01
N VAL A 120 3.89 -11.91 -1.15
CA VAL A 120 3.12 -11.45 -2.32
C VAL A 120 2.73 -12.59 -3.27
N ASP A 121 1.43 -12.83 -3.44
CA ASP A 121 0.89 -13.71 -4.49
C ASP A 121 0.84 -12.99 -5.85
N ARG A 122 1.82 -13.23 -6.71
CA ARG A 122 1.90 -12.61 -8.04
C ARG A 122 0.65 -12.80 -8.90
N ARG A 123 -0.06 -13.93 -8.79
CA ARG A 123 -1.28 -14.18 -9.59
C ARG A 123 -2.43 -13.30 -9.08
N LEU A 124 -2.59 -13.21 -7.76
CA LEU A 124 -3.57 -12.31 -7.18
C LEU A 124 -3.19 -10.85 -7.45
N SER A 125 -1.94 -10.47 -7.19
CA SER A 125 -1.44 -9.10 -7.41
C SER A 125 -1.66 -8.61 -8.83
N LEU A 126 -1.52 -9.47 -9.85
CA LEU A 126 -1.79 -9.09 -11.23
C LEU A 126 -3.23 -8.61 -11.42
N SER A 127 -4.21 -9.33 -10.86
CA SER A 127 -5.62 -8.92 -10.94
C SER A 127 -5.89 -7.59 -10.22
N LEU A 128 -5.18 -7.33 -9.12
CA LEU A 128 -5.27 -6.08 -8.37
C LEU A 128 -4.67 -4.92 -9.15
N VAL A 129 -3.50 -5.13 -9.77
CA VAL A 129 -2.83 -4.13 -10.61
C VAL A 129 -3.67 -3.79 -11.83
N LEU A 130 -4.23 -4.80 -12.52
CA LEU A 130 -5.12 -4.59 -13.67
C LEU A 130 -6.42 -3.90 -13.25
N GLY A 131 -6.95 -4.21 -12.07
CA GLY A 131 -8.13 -3.55 -11.51
C GLY A 131 -7.87 -2.13 -11.04
N GLY A 132 -6.68 -1.82 -10.51
CA GLY A 132 -6.36 -0.53 -9.90
C GLY A 132 -5.72 0.47 -10.85
N VAL A 133 -4.60 0.13 -11.50
CA VAL A 133 -3.74 1.10 -12.21
C VAL A 133 -4.48 1.89 -13.30
N PRO A 134 -5.27 1.27 -14.20
CA PRO A 134 -6.00 2.03 -15.23
C PRO A 134 -6.98 3.04 -14.62
N PHE A 135 -7.58 2.71 -13.48
CA PHE A 135 -8.54 3.54 -12.78
C PHE A 135 -7.89 4.62 -11.93
N VAL A 136 -6.68 4.40 -11.41
CA VAL A 136 -5.83 5.47 -10.84
C VAL A 136 -5.51 6.51 -11.90
N ILE A 137 -5.06 6.06 -13.07
CA ILE A 137 -4.75 6.96 -14.18
C ILE A 137 -6.04 7.69 -14.60
N GLY A 138 -7.15 6.98 -14.75
CA GLY A 138 -8.45 7.58 -15.08
C GLY A 138 -8.90 8.62 -14.05
N GLY A 139 -8.79 8.31 -12.76
CA GLY A 139 -9.13 9.24 -11.67
C GLY A 139 -8.21 10.47 -11.65
N ALA A 140 -6.91 10.30 -11.87
CA ALA A 140 -5.95 11.39 -11.93
C ALA A 140 -6.18 12.30 -13.16
N LEU A 141 -6.61 11.74 -14.29
CA LEU A 141 -7.02 12.55 -15.44
C LEU A 141 -8.35 13.25 -15.19
N LEU A 142 -9.27 12.62 -14.47
CA LEU A 142 -10.56 13.19 -14.12
C LEU A 142 -10.42 14.39 -13.18
N SER A 143 -9.37 14.45 -12.33
CA SER A 143 -9.15 15.59 -11.42
C SER A 143 -8.94 16.93 -12.15
N PHE A 144 -8.54 16.93 -13.42
CA PHE A 144 -8.38 18.16 -14.22
C PHE A 144 -9.70 18.78 -14.67
N VAL A 145 -10.80 18.01 -14.66
CA VAL A 145 -12.10 18.47 -15.17
C VAL A 145 -13.18 18.52 -14.09
N VAL A 146 -12.92 17.95 -12.92
CA VAL A 146 -13.86 17.93 -11.80
C VAL A 146 -13.88 19.29 -11.10
N PRO A 147 -15.06 19.91 -10.91
CA PRO A 147 -15.17 21.14 -10.13
C PRO A 147 -14.72 20.95 -8.69
N GLU A 148 -14.08 21.97 -8.10
CA GLU A 148 -13.54 21.94 -6.74
C GLU A 148 -14.56 21.48 -5.69
N ALA A 149 -15.79 22.00 -5.76
CA ALA A 149 -16.86 21.61 -4.83
C ALA A 149 -17.19 20.11 -4.90
N VAL A 150 -17.14 19.52 -6.10
CA VAL A 150 -17.37 18.08 -6.30
C VAL A 150 -16.19 17.28 -5.77
N PHE A 151 -14.95 17.74 -6.01
CA PHE A 151 -13.75 17.12 -5.45
C PHE A 151 -13.79 17.09 -3.92
N HIS A 152 -14.08 18.23 -3.27
CA HIS A 152 -14.21 18.30 -1.81
C HIS A 152 -15.34 17.42 -1.28
N ALA A 153 -16.48 17.37 -1.97
CA ALA A 153 -17.59 16.48 -1.60
C ALA A 153 -17.19 15.00 -1.70
N LEU A 154 -16.50 14.59 -2.77
CA LEU A 154 -16.02 13.22 -2.95
C LEU A 154 -14.99 12.84 -1.89
N LEU A 155 -14.07 13.75 -1.57
CA LEU A 155 -13.11 13.58 -0.49
C LEU A 155 -13.81 13.43 0.86
N ALA A 156 -14.79 14.28 1.17
CA ALA A 156 -15.57 14.20 2.41
C ALA A 156 -16.30 12.85 2.51
N VAL A 157 -16.93 12.39 1.44
CA VAL A 157 -17.56 11.07 1.37
C VAL A 157 -16.54 9.95 1.59
N ALA A 158 -15.37 10.02 0.95
CA ALA A 158 -14.32 9.01 1.10
C ALA A 158 -13.79 8.94 2.54
N LEU A 159 -13.53 10.08 3.18
CA LEU A 159 -13.06 10.14 4.57
C LEU A 159 -14.13 9.68 5.57
N LEU A 160 -15.40 10.05 5.36
CA LEU A 160 -16.51 9.56 6.18
C LEU A 160 -16.71 8.06 6.03
N ALA A 161 -16.61 7.54 4.80
CA ALA A 161 -16.68 6.10 4.53
C ALA A 161 -15.52 5.37 5.20
N ALA A 162 -14.28 5.86 5.06
CA ALA A 162 -13.11 5.30 5.69
C ALA A 162 -13.23 5.28 7.23
N SER A 163 -13.67 6.40 7.82
CA SER A 163 -13.94 6.51 9.25
C SER A 163 -15.00 5.49 9.69
N TYR A 164 -16.14 5.43 9.00
CA TYR A 164 -17.20 4.46 9.29
C TYR A 164 -16.69 3.02 9.20
N LEU A 165 -15.91 2.70 8.16
CA LEU A 165 -15.33 1.37 7.97
C LEU A 165 -14.34 1.02 9.08
N LEU A 166 -13.47 1.94 9.48
CA LEU A 166 -12.56 1.74 10.63
C LEU A 166 -13.34 1.46 11.92
N PHE A 167 -14.44 2.16 12.16
CA PHE A 167 -15.31 1.88 13.32
C PHE A 167 -16.02 0.52 13.25
N LYS A 168 -16.26 0.01 12.04
CA LYS A 168 -16.98 -1.24 11.79
C LYS A 168 -16.05 -2.45 11.68
N ILE A 169 -14.78 -2.25 11.39
CA ILE A 169 -13.77 -3.31 11.37
C ILE A 169 -13.55 -3.68 12.83
N ASP A 170 -14.13 -4.82 13.21
CA ASP A 170 -13.79 -5.51 14.45
C ASP A 170 -12.35 -5.99 14.28
N LEU A 171 -11.38 -5.20 14.76
CA LEU A 171 -10.00 -5.62 14.90
C LEU A 171 -10.00 -6.70 16.00
N ALA A 172 -10.39 -7.93 15.66
CA ALA A 172 -10.18 -9.06 16.56
C ALA A 172 -8.68 -9.21 16.72
N HIS A 173 -8.16 -8.80 17.87
CA HIS A 173 -6.75 -8.87 18.19
C HIS A 173 -6.39 -10.35 18.33
N GLY A 174 -5.76 -10.92 17.29
CA GLY A 174 -5.01 -12.15 17.43
C GLY A 174 -3.69 -11.83 18.11
N GLU A 175 -3.68 -11.76 19.44
CA GLU A 175 -2.42 -11.82 20.18
C GLU A 175 -1.73 -13.15 19.85
N PRO A 176 -0.43 -13.14 19.49
CA PRO A 176 0.35 -14.36 19.48
C PRO A 176 0.58 -14.77 20.94
N GLY A 177 -0.27 -15.66 21.44
CA GLY A 177 -0.07 -16.38 22.70
C GLY A 177 -0.81 -15.80 23.90
N GLY A 178 -2.03 -16.28 24.14
CA GLY A 178 -2.77 -16.04 25.38
C GLY A 178 -3.99 -16.94 25.47
N GLY A 179 -3.84 -18.11 26.09
CA GLY A 179 -4.92 -19.07 26.26
C GLY A 179 -6.07 -18.53 27.12
N GLY A 180 -7.31 -18.71 26.65
CA GLY A 180 -8.53 -18.45 27.42
C GLY A 180 -9.77 -18.75 26.60
N GLY A 181 -10.45 -19.86 26.92
CA GLY A 181 -11.52 -20.43 26.10
C GLY A 181 -12.85 -19.69 26.10
N GLY A 182 -13.55 -19.80 24.96
CA GLY A 182 -14.94 -19.38 24.79
C GLY A 182 -15.46 -19.83 23.42
N SER A 183 -16.44 -20.73 23.44
CA SER A 183 -17.01 -21.48 22.31
C SER A 183 -17.73 -20.61 21.27
N GLY A 184 -17.37 -20.75 19.99
CA GLY A 184 -18.15 -20.28 18.84
C GLY A 184 -17.46 -20.64 17.53
N ALA A 185 -18.14 -21.40 16.67
CA ALA A 185 -17.58 -21.95 15.44
C ALA A 185 -17.07 -20.86 14.49
N ALA A 186 -15.74 -20.75 14.36
CA ALA A 186 -15.05 -20.09 13.27
C ALA A 186 -13.74 -20.84 13.03
N ASP A 187 -13.52 -21.18 11.77
CA ASP A 187 -12.37 -21.84 11.19
C ASP A 187 -11.07 -21.16 11.64
N ALA A 188 -10.49 -21.68 12.72
CA ALA A 188 -9.27 -21.18 13.33
C ALA A 188 -8.08 -21.87 12.67
N THR A 189 -7.14 -21.07 12.19
CA THR A 189 -5.79 -21.48 11.81
C THR A 189 -5.19 -22.34 12.93
N ALA A 190 -5.19 -23.65 12.71
CA ALA A 190 -4.60 -24.61 13.61
C ALA A 190 -3.08 -24.41 13.62
N THR A 191 -2.56 -23.90 14.74
CA THR A 191 -1.13 -23.98 15.12
C THR A 191 -0.85 -25.27 15.90
N ASP A 192 -1.68 -26.30 15.70
CA ASP A 192 -1.43 -27.62 16.30
C ASP A 192 -0.24 -28.28 15.61
N GLY A 193 0.74 -28.68 16.41
CA GLY A 193 1.88 -29.50 16.02
C GLY A 193 1.48 -30.90 15.53
N GLY A 194 0.74 -30.95 14.42
CA GLY A 194 0.51 -32.13 13.62
C GLY A 194 1.79 -32.51 12.86
N THR A 195 1.89 -33.79 12.51
CA THR A 195 2.95 -34.42 11.70
C THR A 195 3.62 -33.43 10.74
N PRO A 196 4.98 -33.36 10.68
CA PRO A 196 5.70 -32.33 9.92
C PRO A 196 5.19 -32.32 8.49
N ARG A 197 4.31 -31.35 8.20
CA ARG A 197 3.86 -31.10 6.85
C ARG A 197 5.07 -30.53 6.15
N GLU A 198 5.48 -31.16 5.05
CA GLU A 198 6.59 -30.65 4.26
C GLU A 198 6.17 -29.30 3.70
N LEU A 199 6.59 -28.24 4.39
CA LEU A 199 6.27 -26.87 4.02
C LEU A 199 7.05 -26.52 2.75
N PRO A 200 6.44 -25.79 1.81
CA PRO A 200 7.13 -25.44 0.58
C PRO A 200 8.31 -24.52 0.89
N ASP A 201 9.50 -24.90 0.43
CA ASP A 201 10.73 -24.12 0.52
C ASP A 201 11.36 -24.01 -0.87
N ASP A 202 11.44 -22.78 -1.40
CA ASP A 202 12.01 -22.49 -2.71
C ASP A 202 13.43 -21.95 -2.54
N ALA A 203 14.42 -22.75 -2.94
CA ALA A 203 15.84 -22.41 -2.87
C ALA A 203 16.23 -21.09 -3.57
N ASN A 204 15.37 -20.55 -4.45
CA ASN A 204 15.59 -19.27 -5.13
C ASN A 204 15.05 -18.06 -4.34
N LYS A 205 14.34 -18.28 -3.24
CA LYS A 205 13.84 -17.23 -2.35
C LYS A 205 14.79 -17.01 -1.16
N LEU A 206 14.56 -15.93 -0.42
CA LEU A 206 15.35 -15.60 0.76
C LEU A 206 14.68 -16.20 2.00
N GLY A 207 15.40 -17.07 2.73
CA GLY A 207 14.86 -17.80 3.89
C GLY A 207 14.12 -19.09 3.50
N PRO A 208 13.41 -19.76 4.44
CA PRO A 208 12.61 -20.98 4.22
C PRO A 208 11.34 -20.75 3.37
N ALA A 209 11.33 -19.71 2.53
CA ALA A 209 10.12 -19.21 1.88
C ALA A 209 9.77 -20.04 0.64
N GLY A 210 8.49 -20.34 0.45
CA GLY A 210 8.01 -21.13 -0.69
C GLY A 210 6.53 -20.94 -0.96
N VAL A 211 6.04 -21.55 -2.04
CA VAL A 211 4.61 -21.57 -2.36
C VAL A 211 4.27 -22.88 -3.05
N ASP A 212 3.18 -23.49 -2.61
CA ASP A 212 2.55 -24.63 -3.25
C ASP A 212 1.07 -24.32 -3.53
N THR A 213 0.49 -24.98 -4.52
CA THR A 213 -0.95 -24.88 -4.80
C THR A 213 -1.47 -26.28 -5.11
N ASP A 214 -2.40 -26.75 -4.29
CA ASP A 214 -2.98 -28.07 -4.45
C ASP A 214 -3.98 -28.16 -5.62
N ASP A 215 -4.42 -29.38 -5.94
CA ASP A 215 -5.38 -29.65 -7.03
C ASP A 215 -6.76 -29.00 -6.79
N ALA A 216 -7.10 -28.69 -5.53
CA ALA A 216 -8.32 -27.97 -5.18
C ALA A 216 -8.17 -26.44 -5.34
N GLY A 217 -6.97 -25.94 -5.64
CA GLY A 217 -6.67 -24.52 -5.82
C GLY A 217 -6.38 -23.78 -4.51
N THR A 218 -6.20 -24.50 -3.40
CA THR A 218 -5.74 -23.97 -2.13
C THR A 218 -4.25 -23.66 -2.22
N VAL A 219 -3.88 -22.46 -1.79
CA VAL A 219 -2.49 -21.99 -1.79
C VAL A 219 -1.94 -22.12 -0.39
N THR A 220 -0.80 -22.79 -0.26
CA THR A 220 0.03 -22.77 0.96
C THR A 220 1.27 -21.97 0.64
N ARG A 221 1.51 -20.89 1.38
CA ARG A 221 2.68 -20.03 1.21
C ARG A 221 3.45 -19.97 2.52
N VAL A 222 4.77 -20.00 2.44
CA VAL A 222 5.67 -19.81 3.57
C VAL A 222 6.43 -18.51 3.34
N ASP A 223 6.47 -17.64 4.35
CA ASP A 223 7.24 -16.41 4.29
C ASP A 223 8.71 -16.62 4.66
N ARG A 224 9.47 -15.53 4.67
CA ARG A 224 10.89 -15.55 5.01
C ARG A 224 11.17 -15.89 6.49
N ASP A 225 10.22 -15.64 7.38
CA ASP A 225 10.38 -15.90 8.81
C ASP A 225 9.98 -17.36 9.14
N GLY A 226 9.33 -18.04 8.19
CA GLY A 226 8.91 -19.44 8.29
C GLY A 226 7.44 -19.62 8.63
N ASP A 227 6.68 -18.52 8.70
CA ASP A 227 5.24 -18.55 8.96
C ASP A 227 4.50 -19.00 7.69
N ASP A 228 3.51 -19.87 7.84
CA ASP A 228 2.69 -20.38 6.75
C ASP A 228 1.30 -19.71 6.65
N TYR A 229 0.83 -19.56 5.42
CA TYR A 229 -0.42 -18.90 5.08
C TYR A 229 -1.19 -19.79 4.11
N VAL A 230 -2.42 -20.14 4.50
CA VAL A 230 -3.30 -21.00 3.69
C VAL A 230 -4.53 -20.21 3.25
N TYR A 231 -4.78 -20.13 1.95
CA TYR A 231 -5.92 -19.38 1.41
C TYR A 231 -6.34 -19.84 0.01
N SER A 232 -7.52 -19.41 -0.43
CA SER A 232 -7.99 -19.64 -1.82
C SER A 232 -7.83 -18.39 -2.67
N ARG A 233 -7.58 -18.55 -3.97
CA ARG A 233 -7.54 -17.42 -4.92
C ARG A 233 -8.93 -17.00 -5.43
N GLY A 234 -10.03 -17.52 -4.87
CA GLY A 234 -11.39 -17.18 -5.30
C GLY A 234 -11.72 -15.68 -5.18
N GLY A 235 -12.75 -15.18 -5.85
CA GLY A 235 -13.19 -13.77 -5.72
C GLY A 235 -12.42 -12.75 -6.58
N TYR A 236 -11.82 -13.17 -7.71
CA TYR A 236 -11.09 -12.27 -8.61
C TYR A 236 -11.92 -11.09 -9.13
N LEU A 237 -13.17 -11.35 -9.50
CA LEU A 237 -14.06 -10.30 -10.03
C LEU A 237 -14.42 -9.27 -8.95
N GLU A 238 -14.71 -9.74 -7.73
CA GLU A 238 -14.98 -8.88 -6.58
C GLU A 238 -13.76 -8.01 -6.26
N ARG A 239 -12.56 -8.62 -6.23
CA ARG A 239 -11.32 -7.87 -6.03
C ARG A 239 -11.07 -6.86 -7.13
N PHE A 240 -11.21 -7.26 -8.39
CA PHE A 240 -11.05 -6.36 -9.53
C PHE A 240 -11.97 -5.15 -9.38
N ALA A 241 -13.27 -5.36 -9.16
CA ALA A 241 -14.25 -4.28 -9.02
C ALA A 241 -13.93 -3.35 -7.83
N ASN A 242 -13.61 -3.90 -6.66
CA ASN A 242 -13.27 -3.11 -5.48
C ASN A 242 -12.00 -2.27 -5.70
N TYR A 243 -10.97 -2.85 -6.33
CA TYR A 243 -9.73 -2.14 -6.64
C TYR A 243 -9.90 -1.12 -7.77
N SER A 244 -10.84 -1.31 -8.70
CA SER A 244 -11.19 -0.30 -9.70
C SER A 244 -11.86 0.91 -9.06
N ILE A 245 -12.80 0.69 -8.15
CA ILE A 245 -13.42 1.78 -7.38
C ILE A 245 -12.36 2.52 -6.55
N GLY A 246 -11.55 1.76 -5.80
CA GLY A 246 -10.43 2.33 -5.05
C GLY A 246 -9.43 3.06 -5.94
N GLY A 247 -9.18 2.56 -7.14
CA GLY A 247 -8.32 3.21 -8.14
C GLY A 247 -8.85 4.56 -8.57
N VAL A 248 -10.14 4.68 -8.84
CA VAL A 248 -10.75 5.98 -9.17
C VAL A 248 -10.56 6.99 -8.02
N PHE A 249 -10.85 6.59 -6.78
CA PHE A 249 -10.64 7.45 -5.61
C PHE A 249 -9.17 7.78 -5.39
N GLN A 250 -8.27 6.80 -5.57
CA GLN A 250 -6.83 7.00 -5.46
C GLN A 250 -6.34 8.02 -6.48
N GLY A 251 -6.80 7.93 -7.72
CA GLY A 251 -6.49 8.89 -8.76
C GLY A 251 -7.09 10.27 -8.48
N LEU A 252 -8.32 10.32 -7.99
CA LEU A 252 -9.04 11.57 -7.76
C LEU A 252 -8.62 12.31 -6.50
N ALA A 253 -8.21 11.61 -5.45
CA ALA A 253 -8.03 12.18 -4.11
C ALA A 253 -6.71 11.74 -3.45
N GLY A 254 -5.90 10.91 -4.12
CA GLY A 254 -4.66 10.35 -3.58
C GLY A 254 -4.87 9.19 -2.62
N PHE A 255 -6.10 8.75 -2.36
CA PHE A 255 -6.49 7.77 -1.33
C PHE A 255 -7.53 6.77 -1.88
N GLY A 256 -7.50 5.49 -1.48
CA GLY A 256 -8.62 4.57 -1.69
C GLY A 256 -8.26 3.13 -2.07
N ILE A 257 -7.16 2.90 -2.81
CA ILE A 257 -6.77 1.52 -3.18
C ILE A 257 -6.35 0.73 -1.94
N GLY A 258 -5.60 1.35 -1.02
CA GLY A 258 -5.12 0.67 0.19
C GLY A 258 -6.28 0.21 1.07
N GLU A 259 -7.23 1.10 1.33
CA GLU A 259 -8.30 0.93 2.31
C GLU A 259 -9.39 0.01 1.80
N LEU A 260 -9.87 0.24 0.57
CA LEU A 260 -10.80 -0.69 -0.08
C LEU A 260 -10.10 -2.02 -0.39
N GLY A 261 -8.79 -1.99 -0.59
CA GLY A 261 -7.97 -3.17 -0.81
C GLY A 261 -7.95 -4.12 0.38
N ILE A 262 -7.73 -3.61 1.59
CA ILE A 262 -7.77 -4.39 2.84
C ILE A 262 -9.15 -5.02 3.03
N ILE A 263 -10.22 -4.24 2.86
CA ILE A 263 -11.60 -4.74 3.01
C ILE A 263 -11.87 -5.86 1.99
N SER A 264 -11.44 -5.68 0.76
CA SER A 264 -11.58 -6.68 -0.30
C SER A 264 -10.80 -7.97 0.01
N MET A 265 -9.61 -7.86 0.60
CA MET A 265 -8.84 -9.03 1.06
C MET A 265 -9.51 -9.75 2.23
N LEU A 266 -9.97 -9.01 3.24
CA LEU A 266 -10.68 -9.56 4.40
C LEU A 266 -11.97 -10.28 3.98
N ARG A 267 -12.77 -9.67 3.08
CA ARG A 267 -14.01 -10.30 2.56
C ARG A 267 -13.74 -11.56 1.74
N THR A 268 -12.61 -11.61 1.03
CA THR A 268 -12.22 -12.78 0.22
C THR A 268 -11.35 -13.79 0.97
N LYS A 269 -11.21 -13.63 2.29
CA LYS A 269 -10.43 -14.52 3.19
C LYS A 269 -8.96 -14.68 2.76
N VAL A 270 -8.38 -13.63 2.19
CA VAL A 270 -6.94 -13.59 1.92
C VAL A 270 -6.26 -13.03 3.18
N PRO A 271 -5.30 -13.74 3.79
CA PRO A 271 -4.62 -13.27 4.98
C PRO A 271 -3.85 -11.98 4.67
N VAL A 272 -3.94 -11.03 5.59
CA VAL A 272 -3.26 -9.73 5.50
C VAL A 272 -2.37 -9.62 6.74
N ARG A 273 -1.08 -9.39 6.54
CA ARG A 273 -0.17 -9.08 7.64
C ARG A 273 -0.39 -7.61 8.01
N VAL A 274 -0.83 -7.37 9.25
CA VAL A 274 -0.88 -6.03 9.83
C VAL A 274 0.50 -5.77 10.42
N ALA A 275 1.09 -4.62 10.08
CA ALA A 275 2.39 -4.20 10.60
C ALA A 275 2.27 -3.66 12.03
#